data_AF-A0A7C2LFP8-F1
#
_entry.id   AF-A0A7C2LFP8-F1
#
_cell.length_a   1.000
_cell.length_b   1.000
_cell.length_c   1.000
_cell.angle_alpha   90.00
_cell.angle_beta   90.00
_cell.angle_gamma   90.00
#
_symmetry.space_group_name_H-M   'P 1'
#
loop_
_entity.id
_entity.type
_entity.pdbx_description
1 polymer ?
#
loop_
_entity_poly.entity_id
_entity_poly.type
_entity_poly.pdbx_seq_one_letter_code
_entity_poly.pdbx_strand_id
1 'polypeptide(L)'
;MKAAFVELRGRECSRSWHIVAVDDARWPRFKRVARRWGSVPYRLAEESGILLKWSDVSRAPLWACADGPMLFESVRELAEWVEERLRRIYRPTNAWRVASRMRTLGKELSKLVYVYGEPPFPGAEYDPVLVEHYNGRWRYDWCRQALSKGRLIARRGLVEVYELRGSHAILLRSEGAPSWGTAYFILKAAEPTDIAKQVGGRGLDLHSFQAAVSSGARALRSAGRPSLAERLERLAAAVAILA
;
A
#
# COMPACT_ATOMS: atom_id res chain seq x y z
N MET A 1 5.27 5.36 -9.46
CA MET A 1 4.48 4.13 -9.66
C MET A 1 3.38 4.36 -10.67
N LYS A 2 3.20 3.40 -11.58
CA LYS A 2 2.18 3.42 -12.62
C LYS A 2 0.98 2.60 -12.17
N ALA A 3 -0.16 2.78 -12.83
CA ALA A 3 -1.37 2.06 -12.45
C ALA A 3 -2.10 1.54 -13.67
N ALA A 4 -2.85 0.47 -13.49
CA ALA A 4 -3.66 -0.11 -14.54
C ALA A 4 -4.95 -0.70 -13.98
N PHE A 5 -6.02 -0.63 -14.76
CA PHE A 5 -7.24 -1.39 -14.53
C PHE A 5 -7.40 -2.40 -15.67
N VAL A 6 -7.19 -3.68 -15.36
CA VAL A 6 -7.02 -4.73 -16.38
C VAL A 6 -7.74 -6.02 -16.01
N GLU A 7 -8.12 -6.78 -17.03
CA GLU A 7 -8.51 -8.17 -16.86
C GLU A 7 -7.25 -9.05 -16.67
N LEU A 8 -7.23 -9.84 -15.58
CA LEU A 8 -6.20 -10.86 -15.37
C LEU A 8 -6.67 -12.23 -15.87
N ARG A 9 -5.72 -13.00 -16.42
CA ARG A 9 -5.93 -14.38 -16.90
C ARG A 9 -4.85 -15.32 -16.39
N GLY A 10 -5.22 -16.56 -16.04
CA GLY A 10 -4.28 -17.60 -15.60
C GLY A 10 -5.01 -18.79 -15.00
N ARG A 11 -4.29 -19.88 -14.70
CA ARG A 11 -4.87 -21.02 -13.96
C ARG A 11 -5.19 -20.63 -12.51
N GLU A 12 -4.44 -19.67 -11.99
CA GLU A 12 -4.50 -19.15 -10.63
C GLU A 12 -5.61 -18.10 -10.44
N CYS A 13 -6.28 -17.66 -11.52
CA CYS A 13 -7.26 -16.59 -11.48
C CYS A 13 -8.36 -16.80 -12.53
N SER A 14 -9.61 -17.02 -12.09
CA SER A 14 -10.79 -16.86 -12.96
C SER A 14 -10.79 -15.45 -13.55
N ARG A 15 -11.11 -15.30 -14.85
CA ARG A 15 -11.19 -13.98 -15.53
C ARG A 15 -11.82 -12.92 -14.62
N SER A 16 -11.03 -11.95 -14.17
CA SER A 16 -11.50 -10.92 -13.25
C SER A 16 -10.68 -9.64 -13.36
N TRP A 17 -11.35 -8.53 -13.07
CA TRP A 17 -10.81 -7.19 -13.21
C TRP A 17 -10.07 -6.76 -11.95
N HIS A 18 -8.89 -6.21 -12.17
CA HIS A 18 -7.97 -5.82 -11.12
C HIS A 18 -7.45 -4.40 -11.34
N ILE A 19 -7.26 -3.72 -10.22
CA ILE A 19 -6.32 -2.61 -10.15
C ILE A 19 -4.94 -3.20 -9.93
N VAL A 20 -3.99 -2.81 -10.76
CA VAL A 20 -2.58 -3.18 -10.63
C VAL A 20 -1.76 -1.92 -10.48
N ALA A 21 -1.04 -1.81 -9.37
CA ALA A 21 -0.10 -0.74 -9.15
C ALA A 21 1.30 -1.27 -9.51
N VAL A 22 1.84 -0.79 -10.63
CA VAL A 22 3.00 -1.36 -11.34
C VAL A 22 4.26 -0.55 -11.03
N ASP A 23 5.35 -1.26 -10.74
CA ASP A 23 6.67 -0.64 -10.61
C ASP A 23 7.11 -0.02 -11.94
N ASP A 24 7.66 1.19 -11.92
CA ASP A 24 8.08 1.91 -13.13
C ASP A 24 9.07 1.11 -13.98
N ALA A 25 9.97 0.32 -13.38
CA ALA A 25 10.93 -0.51 -14.09
C ALA A 25 10.25 -1.66 -14.86
N ARG A 26 9.09 -2.12 -14.37
CA ARG A 26 8.31 -3.20 -14.97
C ARG A 26 7.20 -2.68 -15.89
N TRP A 27 6.92 -1.37 -15.87
CA TRP A 27 5.88 -0.73 -16.67
C TRP A 27 6.00 -0.94 -18.17
N PRO A 28 7.18 -0.79 -18.83
CA PRO A 28 7.27 -0.94 -20.28
C PRO A 28 6.83 -2.33 -20.78
N ARG A 29 7.25 -3.39 -20.06
CA ARG A 29 6.86 -4.77 -20.37
C ARG A 29 5.38 -5.00 -20.11
N PHE A 30 4.89 -4.55 -18.95
CA PHE A 30 3.47 -4.67 -18.58
C PHE A 30 2.55 -4.01 -19.60
N LYS A 31 2.83 -2.74 -19.94
CA LYS A 31 2.09 -1.94 -20.94
C LYS A 31 2.06 -2.60 -22.31
N ARG A 32 3.19 -3.18 -22.76
CA ARG A 32 3.27 -3.90 -24.04
C ARG A 32 2.38 -5.13 -24.06
N VAL A 33 2.41 -5.96 -23.01
CA VAL A 33 1.60 -7.19 -22.93
C VAL A 33 0.11 -6.85 -22.83
N ALA A 34 -0.25 -5.91 -21.95
CA ALA A 34 -1.62 -5.46 -21.78
C ALA A 34 -2.22 -5.00 -23.12
N ARG A 35 -1.52 -4.12 -23.85
CA ARG A 35 -1.99 -3.61 -25.16
C ARG A 35 -2.10 -4.72 -26.21
N ARG A 36 -1.15 -5.65 -26.28
CA ARG A 36 -1.13 -6.69 -27.29
C ARG A 36 -2.28 -7.69 -27.11
N TRP A 37 -2.63 -8.03 -25.87
CA TRP A 37 -3.52 -9.16 -25.57
C TRP A 37 -4.88 -8.74 -25.01
N GLY A 38 -5.11 -7.43 -24.79
CA GLY A 38 -6.32 -6.92 -24.14
C GLY A 38 -6.49 -7.39 -22.69
N SER A 39 -5.48 -8.05 -22.13
CA SER A 39 -5.47 -8.67 -20.80
C SER A 39 -4.04 -8.90 -20.34
N VAL A 40 -3.84 -9.25 -19.06
CA VAL A 40 -2.51 -9.50 -18.49
C VAL A 40 -2.46 -10.89 -17.82
N PRO A 41 -1.44 -11.71 -18.08
CA PRO A 41 -1.22 -12.94 -17.33
C PRO A 41 -1.07 -12.65 -15.83
N TYR A 42 -1.74 -13.43 -14.97
CA TYR A 42 -1.71 -13.23 -13.51
C TYR A 42 -0.28 -13.14 -12.97
N ARG A 43 0.59 -14.09 -13.34
CA ARG A 43 2.00 -14.10 -12.92
C ARG A 43 2.75 -12.85 -13.33
N LEU A 44 2.52 -12.35 -14.55
CA LEU A 44 3.14 -11.10 -14.98
C LEU A 44 2.67 -9.93 -14.12
N ALA A 45 1.37 -9.85 -13.81
CA ALA A 45 0.83 -8.79 -12.97
C ALA A 45 1.38 -8.87 -11.53
N GLU A 46 1.41 -10.07 -10.96
CA GLU A 46 1.96 -10.35 -9.63
C GLU A 46 3.45 -10.03 -9.55
N GLU A 47 4.23 -10.36 -10.58
CA GLU A 47 5.62 -9.95 -10.69
C GLU A 47 5.74 -8.42 -10.84
N SER A 48 4.93 -7.81 -11.69
CA SER A 48 4.99 -6.40 -12.07
C SER A 48 4.63 -5.43 -10.94
N GLY A 49 3.77 -5.84 -10.01
CA GLY A 49 3.18 -4.89 -9.09
C GLY A 49 2.35 -5.54 -7.99
N ILE A 50 1.52 -4.73 -7.35
CA ILE A 50 0.56 -5.18 -6.34
C ILE A 50 -0.83 -5.21 -6.97
N LEU A 51 -1.61 -6.23 -6.62
CA LEU A 51 -2.90 -6.55 -7.21
C LEU A 51 -4.04 -6.29 -6.23
N LEU A 52 -5.11 -5.64 -6.69
CA LEU A 52 -6.41 -5.60 -6.03
C LEU A 52 -7.49 -6.05 -6.97
N LYS A 53 -8.24 -7.04 -6.52
CA LYS A 53 -9.43 -7.45 -7.23
C LYS A 53 -10.50 -6.39 -7.04
N TRP A 54 -11.07 -5.92 -8.13
CA TRP A 54 -12.05 -4.83 -8.09
C TRP A 54 -13.27 -5.14 -7.22
N SER A 55 -13.68 -6.42 -7.20
CA SER A 55 -14.79 -6.90 -6.38
C SER A 55 -14.60 -6.66 -4.88
N ASP A 56 -13.37 -6.50 -4.42
CA ASP A 56 -13.05 -6.27 -3.02
C ASP A 56 -13.31 -4.81 -2.61
N VAL A 57 -13.32 -3.90 -3.60
CA VAL A 57 -13.67 -2.48 -3.42
C VAL A 57 -15.14 -2.24 -3.72
N SER A 58 -15.64 -2.80 -4.83
CA SER A 58 -16.95 -2.47 -5.36
C SER A 58 -17.51 -3.57 -6.26
N ARG A 59 -18.83 -3.77 -6.20
CA ARG A 59 -19.58 -4.58 -7.17
C ARG A 59 -20.01 -3.80 -8.41
N ALA A 60 -19.71 -2.50 -8.48
CA ALA A 60 -20.04 -1.69 -9.65
C ALA A 60 -19.36 -2.26 -10.91
N PRO A 61 -20.04 -2.31 -12.05
CA PRO A 61 -19.49 -2.88 -13.28
C PRO A 61 -18.54 -1.89 -13.97
N LEU A 62 -17.46 -1.50 -13.29
CA LEU A 62 -16.47 -0.55 -13.83
C LEU A 62 -15.87 -1.04 -15.16
N TRP A 63 -15.80 -2.37 -15.31
CA TRP A 63 -15.40 -3.05 -16.54
C TRP A 63 -16.31 -2.74 -17.74
N ALA A 64 -17.58 -2.41 -17.53
CA ALA A 64 -18.49 -2.02 -18.61
C ALA A 64 -18.15 -0.63 -19.18
N CYS A 65 -17.31 0.12 -18.49
CA CYS A 65 -16.79 1.42 -18.93
C CYS A 65 -15.35 1.34 -19.45
N ALA A 66 -14.76 0.14 -19.51
CA ALA A 66 -13.38 -0.07 -19.93
C ALA A 66 -13.33 -0.63 -21.36
N ASP A 67 -12.71 0.11 -22.28
CA ASP A 67 -12.47 -0.33 -23.66
C ASP A 67 -11.14 -1.11 -23.75
N GLY A 68 -11.08 -2.20 -22.98
CA GLY A 68 -9.87 -2.99 -22.78
C GLY A 68 -9.03 -2.53 -21.57
N PRO A 69 -7.72 -2.83 -21.55
CA PRO A 69 -6.81 -2.44 -20.47
C PRO A 69 -6.68 -0.92 -20.35
N MET A 70 -7.08 -0.38 -19.21
CA MET A 70 -6.91 1.03 -18.89
C MET A 70 -5.54 1.22 -18.22
N LEU A 71 -4.68 2.05 -18.81
CA LEU A 71 -3.28 2.22 -18.39
C LEU A 71 -3.04 3.68 -18.03
N PHE A 72 -2.52 3.93 -16.84
CA PHE A 72 -2.39 5.25 -16.24
C PHE A 72 -0.93 5.54 -15.89
N GLU A 73 -0.50 6.77 -16.14
CA GLU A 73 0.86 7.19 -15.87
C GLU A 73 1.09 7.52 -14.38
N SER A 74 0.03 7.47 -13.56
CA SER A 74 0.07 7.56 -12.11
C SER A 74 -1.11 6.85 -11.45
N VAL A 75 -0.97 6.51 -10.16
CA VAL A 75 -2.10 6.01 -9.34
C VAL A 75 -3.19 7.06 -9.18
N ARG A 76 -2.84 8.35 -9.27
CA ARG A 76 -3.78 9.48 -9.20
C ARG A 76 -4.71 9.52 -10.40
N GLU A 77 -4.15 9.42 -11.61
CA GLU A 77 -4.95 9.35 -12.84
C GLU A 77 -5.93 8.17 -12.84
N LEU A 78 -5.50 7.00 -12.31
CA LEU A 78 -6.42 5.88 -12.11
C LEU A 78 -7.57 6.27 -11.17
N ALA A 79 -7.27 6.87 -10.02
CA ALA A 79 -8.28 7.24 -9.04
C ALA A 79 -9.32 8.23 -9.61
N GLU A 80 -8.84 9.25 -10.33
CA GLU A 80 -9.67 10.24 -11.02
C GLU A 80 -10.56 9.58 -12.08
N TRP A 81 -10.00 8.66 -12.88
CA TRP A 81 -10.79 7.90 -13.86
C TRP A 81 -11.84 7.02 -13.19
N VAL A 82 -11.49 6.30 -12.11
CA VAL A 82 -12.46 5.46 -11.38
C VAL A 82 -13.60 6.32 -10.83
N GLU A 83 -13.28 7.47 -10.23
CA GLU A 83 -14.29 8.40 -9.72
C GLU A 83 -15.26 8.84 -10.81
N GLU A 84 -14.71 9.29 -11.95
CA GLU A 84 -15.50 9.70 -13.10
C GLU A 84 -16.43 8.59 -13.57
N ARG A 85 -15.95 7.35 -13.69
CA ARG A 85 -16.77 6.21 -14.13
C ARG A 85 -17.81 5.81 -13.10
N LEU A 86 -17.49 5.83 -11.80
CA LEU A 86 -18.47 5.59 -10.75
C LEU A 86 -19.60 6.63 -10.76
N ARG A 87 -19.28 7.91 -11.01
CA ARG A 87 -20.30 8.97 -11.17
C ARG A 87 -21.20 8.75 -12.40
N ARG A 88 -20.71 8.10 -13.46
CA ARG A 88 -21.52 7.74 -14.62
C ARG A 88 -22.40 6.51 -14.35
N ILE A 89 -21.87 5.51 -13.63
CA ILE A 89 -22.59 4.27 -13.29
C ILE A 89 -23.70 4.54 -12.27
N TYR A 90 -23.42 5.33 -11.24
CA TYR A 90 -24.38 5.68 -10.22
C TYR A 90 -25.14 6.95 -10.62
N ARG A 91 -26.48 6.92 -10.58
CA ARG A 91 -27.31 8.10 -10.81
C ARG A 91 -26.94 9.27 -9.87
N PRO A 92 -27.22 10.55 -10.23
CA PRO A 92 -26.87 11.73 -9.43
C PRO A 92 -27.36 11.68 -7.98
N THR A 93 -28.49 11.01 -7.72
CA THR A 93 -29.07 10.83 -6.37
C THR A 93 -28.26 9.89 -5.46
N ASN A 94 -27.26 9.20 -5.99
CA ASN A 94 -26.40 8.27 -5.26
C ASN A 94 -24.99 8.82 -4.97
N ALA A 95 -24.85 10.15 -4.88
CA ALA A 95 -23.58 10.80 -4.57
C ALA A 95 -22.89 10.22 -3.32
N TRP A 96 -23.66 9.84 -2.29
CA TRP A 96 -23.15 9.19 -1.08
C TRP A 96 -22.52 7.81 -1.35
N ARG A 97 -23.05 7.03 -2.32
CA ARG A 97 -22.47 5.74 -2.72
C ARG A 97 -21.14 5.96 -3.43
N VAL A 98 -21.09 6.92 -4.35
CA VAL A 98 -19.84 7.31 -5.01
C VAL A 98 -18.81 7.72 -3.97
N ALA A 99 -19.17 8.64 -3.06
CA ALA A 99 -18.29 9.11 -2.00
C ALA A 99 -17.79 7.98 -1.07
N SER A 100 -18.67 7.06 -0.68
CA SER A 100 -18.30 5.89 0.13
C SER A 100 -17.29 4.96 -0.58
N ARG A 101 -17.50 4.70 -1.87
CA ARG A 101 -16.60 3.86 -2.67
C ARG A 101 -15.28 4.56 -2.96
N MET A 102 -15.31 5.85 -3.27
CA MET A 102 -14.11 6.67 -3.45
C MET A 102 -13.32 6.81 -2.15
N ARG A 103 -13.98 6.88 -0.99
CA ARG A 103 -13.29 6.83 0.30
C ARG A 103 -12.60 5.48 0.50
N THR A 104 -13.26 4.38 0.18
CA THR A 104 -12.69 3.03 0.30
C THR A 104 -11.50 2.85 -0.66
N LEU A 105 -11.69 3.16 -1.94
CA LEU A 105 -10.63 3.09 -2.94
C LEU A 105 -9.48 4.05 -2.62
N GLY A 106 -9.80 5.28 -2.22
CA GLY A 106 -8.84 6.29 -1.82
C GLY A 106 -8.01 5.82 -0.63
N LYS A 107 -8.62 5.25 0.41
CA LYS A 107 -7.94 4.61 1.55
C LYS A 107 -7.00 3.51 1.10
N GLU A 108 -7.47 2.62 0.23
CA GLU A 108 -6.65 1.54 -0.27
C GLU A 108 -5.49 2.11 -1.09
N LEU A 109 -5.73 2.84 -2.19
CA LEU A 109 -4.69 3.32 -3.12
C LEU A 109 -3.61 4.14 -2.41
N SER A 110 -4.05 4.96 -1.47
CA SER A 110 -3.22 5.73 -0.56
C SER A 110 -2.19 4.87 0.20
N LYS A 111 -2.61 3.71 0.73
CA LYS A 111 -1.70 2.79 1.41
C LYS A 111 -0.62 2.29 0.45
N LEU A 112 -0.96 1.96 -0.80
CA LEU A 112 0.05 1.51 -1.79
C LEU A 112 1.08 2.57 -2.13
N VAL A 113 0.59 3.78 -2.42
CA VAL A 113 1.42 4.91 -2.82
C VAL A 113 2.40 5.24 -1.68
N TYR A 114 1.89 5.26 -0.45
CA TYR A 114 2.69 5.47 0.75
C TYR A 114 3.74 4.37 0.96
N VAL A 115 3.35 3.11 0.81
CA VAL A 115 4.26 1.95 0.93
C VAL A 115 5.41 2.01 -0.08
N TYR A 116 5.21 2.60 -1.26
CA TYR A 116 6.26 2.77 -2.26
C TYR A 116 6.93 4.14 -2.26
N GLY A 117 6.61 4.97 -1.28
CA GLY A 117 7.31 6.23 -1.00
C GLY A 117 6.80 7.45 -1.72
N GLU A 118 5.64 7.38 -2.37
CA GLU A 118 5.02 8.62 -2.84
C GLU A 118 4.11 9.21 -1.76
N PRO A 119 3.88 10.53 -1.80
CA PRO A 119 3.07 11.20 -0.81
C PRO A 119 1.65 10.62 -0.78
N PRO A 120 1.06 10.57 0.42
CA PRO A 120 -0.35 10.25 0.56
C PRO A 120 -1.24 11.18 -0.30
N PHE A 121 -2.34 10.66 -0.87
CA PHE A 121 -3.42 11.49 -1.40
C PHE A 121 -3.95 12.45 -0.31
N PRO A 122 -4.12 13.74 -0.63
CA PRO A 122 -4.77 14.69 0.27
C PRO A 122 -6.17 14.19 0.68
N GLY A 123 -6.47 14.23 1.98
CA GLY A 123 -7.80 13.86 2.50
C GLY A 123 -8.08 12.36 2.65
N ALA A 124 -7.13 11.47 2.33
CA ALA A 124 -7.27 10.07 2.70
C ALA A 124 -6.97 9.87 4.20
N GLU A 125 -7.79 9.05 4.85
CA GLU A 125 -7.53 8.53 6.20
C GLU A 125 -6.46 7.43 6.07
N TYR A 126 -5.34 7.61 6.79
CA TYR A 126 -4.26 6.63 6.86
C TYR A 126 -4.19 6.11 8.28
N ASP A 127 -4.43 4.82 8.43
CA ASP A 127 -3.96 4.09 9.58
C ASP A 127 -2.59 3.50 9.19
N PRO A 128 -1.47 3.91 9.82
CA PRO A 128 -0.24 3.14 9.86
C PRO A 128 -0.61 1.70 10.11
N VAL A 129 -0.25 0.89 9.13
CA VAL A 129 -0.96 -0.30 8.78
C VAL A 129 -1.01 -1.28 9.95
N LEU A 130 -2.16 -1.29 10.64
CA LEU A 130 -2.56 -2.36 11.53
C LEU A 130 -2.81 -3.60 10.69
N VAL A 131 -1.81 -4.47 10.56
CA VAL A 131 -2.06 -5.82 10.07
C VAL A 131 -2.64 -6.63 11.22
N GLU A 132 -3.92 -6.44 11.50
CA GLU A 132 -4.65 -7.38 12.35
C GLU A 132 -5.02 -8.60 11.52
N HIS A 133 -4.45 -9.74 11.89
CA HIS A 133 -4.82 -11.02 11.33
C HIS A 133 -6.03 -11.55 12.12
N TYR A 134 -7.23 -11.43 11.55
CA TYR A 134 -8.45 -11.97 12.12
C TYR A 134 -8.82 -13.27 11.38
N ASN A 135 -8.89 -14.39 12.09
CA ASN A 135 -9.31 -15.71 11.55
C ASN A 135 -8.55 -16.22 10.31
N GLY A 136 -7.22 -16.22 10.31
CA GLY A 136 -6.47 -16.85 9.20
C GLY A 136 -6.32 -15.97 7.94
N ARG A 137 -6.89 -14.76 7.93
CA ARG A 137 -6.86 -13.86 6.77
C ARG A 137 -6.20 -12.53 7.11
N TRP A 138 -5.35 -12.08 6.19
CA TRP A 138 -4.77 -10.75 6.25
C TRP A 138 -5.87 -9.74 5.93
N ARG A 139 -6.16 -8.80 6.84
CA ARG A 139 -7.07 -7.67 6.52
C ARG A 139 -6.55 -6.81 5.38
N TYR A 140 -5.24 -6.83 5.11
CA TYR A 140 -4.58 -5.97 4.11
C TYR A 140 -3.62 -6.76 3.21
N ASP A 141 -4.17 -7.42 2.20
CA ASP A 141 -3.40 -8.19 1.20
C ASP A 141 -2.29 -7.37 0.51
N TRP A 142 -2.48 -6.06 0.41
CA TRP A 142 -1.52 -5.13 -0.18
C TRP A 142 -0.25 -4.95 0.62
N CYS A 143 -0.37 -4.89 1.95
CA CYS A 143 0.79 -4.74 2.82
C CYS A 143 1.62 -6.03 2.83
N ARG A 144 0.95 -7.19 2.78
CA ARG A 144 1.61 -8.48 2.59
C ARG A 144 2.34 -8.56 1.25
N GLN A 145 1.66 -8.22 0.15
CA GLN A 145 2.27 -8.19 -1.18
C GLN A 145 3.47 -7.23 -1.23
N ALA A 146 3.36 -6.05 -0.60
CA ALA A 146 4.46 -5.11 -0.52
C ALA A 146 5.65 -5.66 0.28
N LEU A 147 5.42 -6.19 1.49
CA LEU A 147 6.47 -6.79 2.31
C LEU A 147 7.16 -7.96 1.58
N SER A 148 6.41 -8.80 0.84
CA SER A 148 7.00 -9.87 0.03
C SER A 148 7.89 -9.39 -1.12
N LYS A 149 7.72 -8.13 -1.53
CA LYS A 149 8.55 -7.46 -2.54
C LYS A 149 9.67 -6.63 -1.90
N GLY A 150 9.63 -6.43 -0.59
CA GLY A 150 10.65 -5.73 0.17
C GLY A 150 11.85 -6.61 0.49
N ARG A 151 12.99 -5.97 0.74
CA ARG A 151 14.22 -6.64 1.18
C ARG A 151 14.30 -6.60 2.69
N LEU A 152 14.39 -7.75 3.37
CA LEU A 152 14.68 -7.77 4.79
C LEU A 152 16.11 -7.22 5.02
N ILE A 153 16.23 -6.13 5.79
CA ILE A 153 17.52 -5.46 6.04
C ILE A 153 17.99 -5.54 7.49
N ALA A 154 17.10 -5.86 8.43
CA ALA A 154 17.45 -6.17 9.81
C ALA A 154 16.37 -7.04 10.46
N ARG A 155 16.78 -7.88 11.41
CA ARG A 155 15.88 -8.68 12.26
C ARG A 155 16.44 -8.78 13.67
N ARG A 156 15.60 -8.58 14.67
CA ARG A 156 15.93 -8.80 16.09
C ARG A 156 14.69 -9.21 16.86
N GLY A 157 14.68 -10.43 17.39
CA GLY A 157 13.52 -11.00 18.08
C GLY A 157 12.29 -11.02 17.16
N LEU A 158 11.22 -10.37 17.60
CA LEU A 158 9.95 -10.23 16.87
C LEU A 158 9.92 -9.06 15.88
N VAL A 159 11.01 -8.28 15.80
CA VAL A 159 11.09 -7.10 14.94
C VAL A 159 11.83 -7.42 13.66
N GLU A 160 11.20 -7.11 12.54
CA GLU A 160 11.78 -7.19 11.20
C GLU A 160 11.70 -5.81 10.54
N VAL A 161 12.80 -5.38 9.92
CA VAL A 161 12.86 -4.14 9.15
C VAL A 161 13.07 -4.47 7.69
N TYR A 162 12.12 -4.06 6.87
CA TYR A 162 12.15 -4.22 5.43
C TYR A 162 12.47 -2.90 4.75
N GLU A 163 13.29 -2.99 3.72
CA GLU A 163 13.49 -1.92 2.76
C GLU A 163 12.56 -2.12 1.58
N LEU A 164 11.77 -1.08 1.31
CA LEU A 164 10.94 -0.95 0.11
C LEU A 164 11.50 0.17 -0.76
N ARG A 165 10.97 0.34 -1.97
CA ARG A 165 11.51 1.30 -2.94
C ARG A 165 11.58 2.73 -2.37
N GLY A 166 10.50 3.20 -1.76
CA GLY A 166 10.46 4.55 -1.19
C GLY A 166 9.99 4.63 0.26
N SER A 167 9.86 3.49 0.95
CA SER A 167 9.61 3.44 2.39
C SER A 167 10.51 2.41 3.09
N HIS A 168 10.57 2.48 4.41
CA HIS A 168 10.95 1.38 5.27
C HIS A 168 9.68 0.81 5.89
N ALA A 169 9.63 -0.50 6.12
CA ALA A 169 8.57 -1.10 6.92
C ALA A 169 9.16 -1.76 8.16
N ILE A 170 8.54 -1.51 9.31
CA ILE A 170 8.85 -2.18 10.57
C ILE A 170 7.71 -3.14 10.87
N LEU A 171 7.98 -4.43 10.77
CA LEU A 171 7.03 -5.47 11.14
C LEU A 171 7.32 -5.92 12.57
N LEU A 172 6.35 -5.73 13.47
CA LEU A 172 6.35 -6.26 14.83
C LEU A 172 5.47 -7.52 14.88
N ARG A 173 6.07 -8.69 15.05
CA ARG A 173 5.32 -9.95 15.19
C ARG A 173 4.75 -10.10 16.61
N SER A 174 3.61 -10.76 16.72
CA SER A 174 3.00 -11.10 18.02
C SER A 174 3.70 -12.31 18.65
N GLU A 175 3.90 -12.28 19.97
CA GLU A 175 4.37 -13.45 20.73
C GLU A 175 3.38 -14.60 20.60
N GLY A 176 3.88 -15.84 20.45
CA GLY A 176 3.05 -17.04 20.30
C GLY A 176 2.28 -17.18 18.97
N ALA A 177 2.23 -16.13 18.14
CA ALA A 177 1.58 -16.16 16.83
C ALA A 177 2.46 -15.49 15.75
N PRO A 178 3.51 -16.17 15.26
CA PRO A 178 4.47 -15.57 14.31
C PRO A 178 3.82 -15.10 13.00
N SER A 179 2.68 -15.68 12.62
CA SER A 179 1.90 -15.27 11.45
C SER A 179 1.17 -13.92 11.62
N TRP A 180 1.12 -13.37 12.84
CA TRP A 180 0.42 -12.14 13.18
C TRP A 180 1.44 -11.05 13.54
N GLY A 181 1.12 -9.80 13.22
CA GLY A 181 1.99 -8.69 13.56
C GLY A 181 1.55 -7.37 12.96
N THR A 182 2.04 -6.25 13.47
CA THR A 182 1.71 -4.90 12.99
C THR A 182 2.83 -4.37 12.11
N ALA A 183 2.50 -3.74 10.97
CA ALA A 183 3.47 -3.23 10.01
C ALA A 183 3.43 -1.69 9.92
N TYR A 184 4.50 -1.03 10.34
CA TYR A 184 4.63 0.42 10.26
C TYR A 184 5.45 0.81 9.04
N PHE A 185 4.81 1.45 8.06
CA PHE A 185 5.49 1.99 6.89
C PHE A 185 5.96 3.41 7.18
N ILE A 186 7.17 3.76 6.73
CA ILE A 186 7.84 5.02 7.01
C ILE A 186 8.46 5.52 5.71
N LEU A 187 7.94 6.61 5.16
CA LEU A 187 8.46 7.21 3.93
C LEU A 187 9.95 7.55 4.08
N LYS A 188 10.76 7.19 3.08
CA LYS A 188 12.20 7.49 3.06
C LYS A 188 12.48 8.98 2.88
N ALA A 189 11.74 9.61 1.97
CA ALA A 189 11.95 11.00 1.55
C ALA A 189 11.32 12.04 2.49
N ALA A 190 10.42 11.64 3.39
CA ALA A 190 9.79 12.56 4.33
C ALA A 190 10.70 12.82 5.53
N GLU A 191 10.72 14.06 6.00
CA GLU A 191 11.42 14.41 7.23
C GLU A 191 10.74 13.75 8.45
N PRO A 192 11.50 13.33 9.47
CA PRO A 192 10.95 12.70 10.67
C PRO A 192 9.87 13.54 11.36
N THR A 193 10.01 14.86 11.35
CA THR A 193 9.04 15.81 11.92
C THR A 193 7.72 15.84 11.15
N ASP A 194 7.75 15.73 9.83
CA ASP A 194 6.55 15.68 9.00
C ASP A 194 5.81 14.36 9.20
N ILE A 195 6.56 13.25 9.29
CA ILE A 195 5.98 11.95 9.62
C ILE A 195 5.32 12.01 11.00
N ALA A 196 6.00 12.57 12.01
CA ALA A 196 5.46 12.69 13.36
C ALA A 196 4.15 13.50 13.40
N LYS A 197 4.11 14.67 12.74
CA LYS A 197 2.89 15.50 12.63
C LYS A 197 1.74 14.73 11.98
N GLN A 198 2.04 13.95 10.93
CA GLN A 198 1.04 13.13 10.26
C GLN A 198 0.52 12.01 11.17
N VAL A 199 1.37 11.39 11.99
CA VAL A 199 0.97 10.36 12.97
C VAL A 199 0.09 10.99 14.06
N GLY A 200 0.50 12.13 14.64
CA GLY A 200 -0.26 12.82 15.69
C GLY A 200 -1.63 13.33 15.24
N GLY A 201 -1.74 13.87 14.02
CA GLY A 201 -3.00 14.38 13.48
C GLY A 201 -4.03 13.32 13.08
N ARG A 202 -3.69 12.02 13.16
CA ARG A 202 -4.52 10.92 12.65
C ARG A 202 -5.03 9.96 13.72
N GLY A 203 -4.84 10.29 15.00
CA GLY A 203 -5.39 9.50 16.11
C GLY A 203 -4.72 8.13 16.29
N LEU A 204 -3.49 7.97 15.81
CA LEU A 204 -2.69 6.79 16.10
C LEU A 204 -2.30 6.73 17.56
N ASP A 205 -2.16 5.51 18.06
CA ASP A 205 -1.44 5.28 19.30
C ASP A 205 0.05 5.62 19.10
N LEU A 206 0.40 6.85 19.50
CA LEU A 206 1.75 7.40 19.44
C LEU A 206 2.73 6.55 20.23
N HIS A 207 2.29 5.93 21.33
CA HIS A 207 3.14 5.10 22.17
C HIS A 207 3.55 3.80 21.45
N SER A 208 2.58 3.09 20.87
CA SER A 208 2.86 1.89 20.05
C SER A 208 3.74 2.20 18.84
N PHE A 209 3.50 3.31 18.16
CA PHE A 209 4.33 3.73 17.02
C PHE A 209 5.78 4.02 17.46
N GLN A 210 5.95 4.80 18.52
CA GLN A 210 7.27 5.12 19.06
C GLN A 210 8.04 3.85 19.46
N ALA A 211 7.38 2.93 20.18
CA ALA A 211 7.98 1.66 20.59
C ALA A 211 8.42 0.81 19.39
N ALA A 212 7.63 0.78 18.32
CA ALA A 212 7.97 0.10 17.08
C ALA A 212 9.21 0.69 16.42
N VAL A 213 9.26 2.02 16.28
CA VAL A 213 10.37 2.73 15.65
C VAL A 213 11.66 2.57 16.45
N SER A 214 11.62 2.69 17.78
CA SER A 214 12.78 2.47 18.64
C SER A 214 13.28 1.02 18.58
N SER A 215 12.38 0.04 18.48
CA SER A 215 12.77 -1.36 18.34
C SER A 215 13.36 -1.65 16.96
N GLY A 216 12.84 -1.04 15.90
CA GLY A 216 13.41 -1.07 14.56
C GLY A 216 14.83 -0.46 14.51
N ALA A 217 15.05 0.66 15.19
CA ALA A 217 16.37 1.28 15.30
C ALA A 217 17.40 0.33 15.95
N ARG A 218 17.01 -0.33 17.06
CA ARG A 218 17.86 -1.33 17.72
C ARG A 218 18.19 -2.52 16.82
N ALA A 219 17.23 -3.00 16.03
CA ALA A 219 17.45 -4.06 15.04
C ALA A 219 18.47 -3.62 13.97
N LEU A 220 18.34 -2.40 13.45
CA LEU A 220 19.26 -1.84 12.45
C LEU A 220 20.68 -1.64 12.99
N ARG A 221 20.84 -1.14 14.23
CA ARG A 221 22.17 -1.05 14.88
C ARG A 221 22.82 -2.42 14.97
N SER A 222 22.06 -3.43 15.42
CA SER A 222 22.55 -4.82 15.54
C SER A 222 22.95 -5.42 14.19
N ALA A 223 22.32 -4.96 13.10
CA ALA A 223 22.61 -5.38 11.73
C ALA A 223 23.69 -4.52 11.03
N GLY A 224 24.40 -3.64 11.76
CA GLY A 224 25.45 -2.80 11.20
C GLY A 224 24.95 -1.67 10.29
N ARG A 225 23.75 -1.13 10.54
CA ARG A 225 23.15 -0.02 9.76
C ARG A 225 22.90 1.23 10.61
N PRO A 226 23.95 1.89 11.12
CA PRO A 226 23.83 3.00 12.08
C PRO A 226 23.10 4.22 11.52
N SER A 227 23.37 4.63 10.28
CA SER A 227 22.72 5.82 9.69
C SER A 227 21.20 5.70 9.57
N LEU A 228 20.70 4.51 9.24
CA LEU A 228 19.26 4.23 9.21
C LEU A 228 18.66 4.16 10.62
N ALA A 229 19.40 3.60 11.57
CA ALA A 229 18.97 3.57 12.97
C ALA A 229 18.83 4.98 13.55
N GLU A 230 19.80 5.86 13.32
CA GLU A 230 19.76 7.27 13.73
C GLU A 230 18.57 8.02 13.11
N ARG A 231 18.21 7.72 11.86
CA ARG A 231 17.00 8.28 11.25
C ARG A 231 15.73 7.84 11.98
N LEU A 232 15.61 6.56 12.34
CA LEU A 232 14.47 6.05 13.10
C LEU A 232 14.45 6.63 14.52
N GLU A 233 15.59 6.80 15.17
CA GLU A 233 15.68 7.41 16.50
C GLU A 233 15.22 8.88 16.47
N ARG A 234 15.61 9.66 15.45
CA ARG A 234 15.09 11.02 15.24
C ARG A 234 13.58 11.04 15.06
N LEU A 235 13.01 10.05 14.36
CA LEU A 235 11.56 9.92 14.23
C LEU A 235 10.88 9.59 15.55
N ALA A 236 11.42 8.64 16.33
CA ALA A 236 10.89 8.31 17.65
C ALA A 236 10.92 9.52 18.59
N ALA A 237 11.99 10.32 18.56
CA ALA A 237 12.09 11.56 19.32
C ALA A 237 11.06 12.61 18.87
N ALA A 238 10.88 12.80 17.56
CA ALA A 238 9.89 13.73 17.03
C ALA A 238 8.46 13.35 17.41
N VAL A 239 8.14 12.05 17.45
CA VAL A 239 6.84 11.53 17.89
C VAL A 239 6.64 11.75 19.39
N ALA A 240 7.67 11.56 20.21
CA ALA A 240 7.60 11.76 21.65
C ALA A 240 7.24 13.20 22.06
N ILE A 241 7.61 14.19 21.24
CA ILE A 241 7.27 15.61 21.47
C ILE A 241 5.78 15.87 21.25
N LEU A 242 5.10 15.03 20.46
CA LEU A 242 3.68 15.18 20.11
C LEU A 242 2.73 14.39 21.02
N ALA A 243 3.25 13.49 21.86
CA ALA A 243 2.50 12.63 22.77
C ALA A 243 2.34 13.29 24.15
#